data_AF-A0A812NBB0-F1
#
_entry.id   AF-A0A812NBB0-F1
#
_cell.length_a   1.000
_cell.length_b   1.000
_cell.length_c   1.000
_cell.angle_alpha   90.00
_cell.angle_beta   90.00
_cell.angle_gamma   90.00
#
_symmetry.space_group_name_H-M   'P 1'
#
loop_
_entity.id
_entity.type
_entity.pdbx_description
1 polymer ?
#
loop_
_entity_poly.entity_id
_entity_poly.type
_entity_poly.pdbx_seq_one_letter_code
_entity_poly.pdbx_strand_id
1 'polypeptide(L)'
;MSRHRANICAALGDTTAHAGNTISAVNAFSAVFNIALTLLAQTYTELDINYMNVTGSILSSFSQAGLVLGVVMTFAFAANTMISCLATAQAFAKYVTQHDIGKISQLPFPQSHVRPLKKLASFGTITSMRMTISPIINSLACPMIGGFFLGVKGLLFMLSGSNVLVLCLSIFLINSGQSWVAARKFVLFGLLRDKDGNVI
;
A
#
# COMPACT_ATOMS: atom_id res chain seq x y z
N MET A 1 -29.62 2.15 -20.28
CA MET A 1 -29.90 2.38 -18.84
C MET A 1 -29.06 1.53 -17.90
N SER A 2 -28.89 0.21 -18.10
CA SER A 2 -28.17 -0.68 -17.17
C SER A 2 -26.68 -0.33 -16.98
N ARG A 3 -25.95 -0.04 -18.07
CA ARG A 3 -24.52 0.35 -18.01
C ARG A 3 -24.29 1.66 -17.25
N HIS A 4 -25.17 2.66 -17.40
CA HIS A 4 -25.04 3.92 -16.68
C HIS A 4 -25.21 3.75 -15.17
N ARG A 5 -26.20 2.95 -14.74
CA ARG A 5 -26.39 2.61 -13.31
C ARG A 5 -25.20 1.82 -12.75
N ALA A 6 -24.64 0.89 -13.55
CA ALA A 6 -23.43 0.16 -13.17
C ALA A 6 -22.21 1.08 -13.02
N ASN A 7 -22.05 2.06 -13.92
CA ASN A 7 -20.98 3.05 -13.86
C ASN A 7 -21.07 3.94 -12.61
N ILE A 8 -22.27 4.40 -12.27
CA ILE A 8 -22.52 5.15 -11.03
C ILE A 8 -22.17 4.31 -9.81
N CYS A 9 -22.64 3.06 -9.76
CA CYS A 9 -22.33 2.13 -8.67
C CYS A 9 -20.82 1.88 -8.55
N ALA A 10 -20.12 1.74 -9.68
CA ALA A 10 -18.67 1.56 -9.70
C ALA A 10 -17.89 2.80 -9.25
N ALA A 11 -18.41 4.02 -9.45
CA ALA A 11 -17.80 5.24 -8.93
C ALA A 11 -18.01 5.37 -7.41
N LEU A 12 -19.22 5.08 -6.93
CA LEU A 12 -19.53 5.02 -5.50
C LEU A 12 -18.68 3.96 -4.77
N GLY A 13 -18.52 2.79 -5.38
CA GLY A 13 -17.68 1.71 -4.87
C GLY A 13 -16.23 2.14 -4.65
N ASP A 14 -15.63 2.87 -5.60
CA ASP A 14 -14.26 3.38 -5.47
C ASP A 14 -14.13 4.34 -4.29
N THR A 15 -15.09 5.26 -4.10
CA THR A 15 -15.05 6.22 -2.98
C THR A 15 -15.14 5.52 -1.63
N THR A 16 -15.93 4.45 -1.53
CA THR A 16 -16.05 3.65 -0.31
C THR A 16 -14.78 2.84 -0.06
N ALA A 17 -14.22 2.24 -1.11
CA ALA A 17 -12.94 1.54 -1.03
C ALA A 17 -11.78 2.47 -0.65
N HIS A 18 -11.77 3.69 -1.16
CA HIS A 18 -10.82 4.73 -0.80
C HIS A 18 -10.89 5.06 0.69
N ALA A 19 -12.08 5.35 1.22
CA ALA A 19 -12.27 5.61 2.64
C ALA A 19 -11.80 4.43 3.50
N GLY A 20 -12.15 3.20 3.11
CA GLY A 20 -11.71 1.98 3.80
C GLY A 20 -10.19 1.81 3.83
N ASN A 21 -9.51 2.05 2.71
CA ASN A 21 -8.06 1.96 2.62
C ASN A 21 -7.36 3.02 3.47
N THR A 22 -7.87 4.26 3.47
CA THR A 22 -7.31 5.34 4.30
C THR A 22 -7.50 5.05 5.80
N ILE A 23 -8.68 4.59 6.21
CA ILE A 23 -8.94 4.18 7.60
C ILE A 23 -8.02 3.02 8.00
N SER A 24 -7.82 2.04 7.12
CA SER A 24 -6.90 0.93 7.38
C SER A 24 -5.46 1.40 7.61
N ALA A 25 -4.97 2.33 6.79
CA ALA A 25 -3.63 2.91 6.96
C ALA A 25 -3.50 3.69 8.30
N VAL A 26 -4.51 4.47 8.66
CA VAL A 26 -4.54 5.20 9.94
C VAL A 26 -4.61 4.24 11.13
N ASN A 27 -5.39 3.16 11.03
CA ASN A 27 -5.48 2.15 12.09
C ASN A 27 -4.15 1.43 12.31
N ALA A 28 -3.44 1.08 11.24
CA ALA A 28 -2.11 0.46 11.32
C ALA A 28 -1.10 1.39 12.03
N PHE A 29 -1.08 2.67 11.67
CA PHE A 29 -0.27 3.69 12.33
C PHE A 29 -0.65 3.85 13.81
N SER A 30 -1.95 3.99 14.10
CA SER A 30 -2.49 4.21 15.44
C SER A 30 -2.17 3.05 16.37
N ALA A 31 -2.24 1.80 15.89
CA ALA A 31 -1.89 0.62 16.68
C ALA A 31 -0.43 0.69 17.17
N VAL A 32 0.52 0.97 16.28
CA VAL A 32 1.94 1.08 16.63
C VAL A 32 2.19 2.28 17.55
N PHE A 33 1.54 3.40 17.28
CA PHE A 33 1.67 4.62 18.08
C PHE A 33 1.14 4.44 19.51
N ASN A 34 -0.04 3.84 19.68
CA ASN A 34 -0.65 3.60 20.99
C ASN A 34 0.18 2.62 21.83
N ILE A 35 0.75 1.59 21.21
CA ILE A 35 1.67 0.67 21.91
C ILE A 35 2.90 1.43 22.39
N ALA A 36 3.51 2.26 21.54
CA ALA A 36 4.67 3.06 21.93
C ALA A 36 4.36 4.02 23.09
N LEU A 37 3.19 4.68 23.07
CA LEU A 37 2.76 5.57 24.15
C LEU A 37 2.49 4.82 25.46
N THR A 38 1.86 3.64 25.37
CA THR A 38 1.57 2.79 26.53
C THR A 38 2.86 2.31 27.19
N LEU A 39 3.83 1.84 26.40
CA LEU A 39 5.13 1.42 26.90
C LEU A 39 5.88 2.58 27.57
N LEU A 40 5.81 3.77 26.97
CA LEU A 40 6.43 4.96 27.55
C LEU A 40 5.78 5.33 28.89
N ALA A 41 4.44 5.34 28.96
CA ALA A 41 3.70 5.61 30.20
C ALA A 41 4.03 4.58 31.30
N GLN A 42 4.13 3.30 30.92
CA GLN A 42 4.54 2.24 31.84
C GLN A 42 5.96 2.47 32.37
N THR A 43 6.92 2.80 31.51
CA THR A 43 8.31 3.03 31.94
C THR A 43 8.45 4.19 32.92
N TYR A 44 7.71 5.28 32.72
CA TYR A 44 7.73 6.42 33.65
C TYR A 44 7.05 6.09 34.99
N THR A 45 5.98 5.28 34.95
CA THR A 45 5.30 4.81 36.17
C THR A 45 6.19 3.89 36.99
N GLU A 46 6.94 2.99 36.34
CA GLU A 46 7.88 2.08 37.00
C GLU A 46 9.09 2.80 37.61
N LEU A 47 9.54 3.90 36.98
CA LEU A 47 10.70 4.68 37.44
C LEU A 47 10.33 5.80 38.43
N ASP A 48 9.05 5.99 38.74
CA ASP A 48 8.51 7.08 39.57
C ASP A 48 9.00 8.47 39.14
N ILE A 49 9.17 8.67 37.83
CA ILE A 49 9.66 9.93 37.25
C ILE A 49 8.46 10.83 36.93
N ASN A 50 8.46 12.04 37.49
CA ASN A 50 7.44 13.02 37.18
C ASN A 50 7.60 13.55 35.74
N TYR A 51 6.61 13.28 34.89
CA TYR A 51 6.58 13.64 33.46
C TYR A 51 6.85 15.12 33.20
N MET A 52 6.47 15.99 34.15
CA MET A 52 6.63 17.45 34.06
C MET A 52 8.09 17.91 34.14
N ASN A 53 8.99 17.08 34.67
CA ASN A 53 10.41 17.40 34.84
C ASN A 53 11.32 16.76 33.79
N VAL A 54 10.74 16.05 32.81
CA VAL A 54 11.52 15.39 31.75
C VAL A 54 11.98 16.44 30.74
N THR A 55 13.26 16.78 30.78
CA THR A 55 13.92 17.58 29.74
C THR A 55 14.35 16.67 28.59
N GLY A 56 14.12 17.11 27.35
CA GLY A 56 14.52 16.36 26.15
C GLY A 56 16.03 16.09 26.15
N SER A 57 16.41 14.81 26.15
CA SER A 57 17.81 14.40 26.04
C SER A 57 18.30 14.58 24.60
N ILE A 58 19.55 15.02 24.43
CA ILE A 58 20.20 15.08 23.12
C ILE A 58 20.24 13.67 22.53
N LEU A 59 19.65 13.50 21.33
CA LEU A 59 19.69 12.23 20.63
C LEU A 59 21.15 11.80 20.40
N SER A 60 21.46 10.56 20.75
CA SER A 60 22.74 9.95 20.40
C SER A 60 22.90 9.86 18.87
N SER A 61 24.14 9.86 18.37
CA SER A 61 24.39 9.68 16.92
C SER A 61 23.76 8.40 16.36
N PHE A 62 23.70 7.32 17.15
CA PHE A 62 23.02 6.08 16.79
C PHE A 62 21.50 6.21 16.69
N SER A 63 20.89 7.06 17.53
CA SER A 63 19.45 7.36 17.46
C SER A 63 19.10 8.14 16.20
N GLN A 64 19.92 9.12 15.83
CA GLN A 64 19.73 9.89 14.59
C GLN A 64 19.93 9.01 13.35
N ALA A 65 20.98 8.18 13.34
CA ALA A 65 21.22 7.21 12.27
C ALA A 65 20.06 6.22 12.14
N GLY A 66 19.51 5.73 13.24
CA GLY A 66 18.34 4.87 13.25
C GLY A 66 17.12 5.54 12.59
N LEU A 67 16.83 6.79 12.94
CA LEU A 67 15.70 7.52 12.38
C LEU A 67 15.81 7.68 10.85
N VAL A 68 16.98 8.08 10.35
CA VAL A 68 17.24 8.19 8.90
C VAL A 68 17.16 6.82 8.22
N LEU A 69 17.73 5.78 8.83
CA LEU A 69 17.70 4.43 8.27
C LEU A 69 16.27 3.89 8.19
N GLY A 70 15.41 4.22 9.16
CA GLY A 70 13.97 3.89 9.12
C GLY A 70 13.28 4.48 7.89
N VAL A 71 13.53 5.75 7.59
CA VAL A 71 13.01 6.44 6.41
C VAL A 71 13.48 5.75 5.12
N VAL A 72 14.78 5.47 5.00
CA VAL A 72 15.35 4.81 3.82
C VAL A 72 14.77 3.40 3.63
N MET A 73 14.63 2.63 4.71
CA MET A 73 14.10 1.27 4.64
C MET A 73 12.62 1.23 4.21
N THR A 74 11.81 2.21 4.63
CA THR A 74 10.42 2.34 4.14
C THR A 74 10.37 2.57 2.63
N PHE A 75 11.24 3.43 2.09
CA PHE A 75 11.31 3.64 0.64
C PHE A 75 11.83 2.40 -0.10
N ALA A 76 12.83 1.71 0.47
CA ALA A 76 13.33 0.46 -0.10
C ALA A 76 12.24 -0.63 -0.14
N PHE A 77 11.43 -0.73 0.92
CA PHE A 77 10.26 -1.62 0.95
C PHE A 77 9.22 -1.25 -0.11
N ALA A 78 8.90 0.04 -0.24
CA ALA A 78 7.96 0.52 -1.26
C ALA A 78 8.47 0.20 -2.69
N ALA A 79 9.75 0.44 -2.95
CA ALA A 79 10.38 0.12 -4.23
C ALA A 79 10.32 -1.37 -4.56
N ASN A 80 10.69 -2.25 -3.60
CA ASN A 80 10.64 -3.69 -3.78
C ASN A 80 9.20 -4.19 -4.07
N THR A 81 8.21 -3.60 -3.40
CA THR A 81 6.79 -3.90 -3.63
C THR A 81 6.36 -3.47 -5.04
N MET A 82 6.78 -2.28 -5.51
CA MET A 82 6.48 -1.82 -6.87
C MET A 82 7.14 -2.69 -7.95
N ILE A 83 8.39 -3.11 -7.76
CA ILE A 83 9.08 -4.03 -8.68
C ILE A 83 8.35 -5.37 -8.75
N SER A 84 7.92 -5.90 -7.60
CA SER A 84 7.16 -7.15 -7.52
C SER A 84 5.79 -7.03 -8.22
N CYS A 85 5.11 -5.90 -8.06
CA CYS A 85 3.86 -5.60 -8.76
C CYS A 85 4.06 -5.50 -10.28
N LEU A 86 5.13 -4.82 -10.72
CA LEU A 86 5.47 -4.70 -12.14
C LEU A 86 5.77 -6.05 -12.78
N ALA A 87 6.54 -6.90 -12.10
CA ALA A 87 6.81 -8.27 -12.54
C ALA A 87 5.50 -9.07 -12.67
N THR A 88 4.56 -8.88 -11.74
CA THR A 88 3.25 -9.56 -11.77
C THR A 88 2.45 -9.11 -12.98
N ALA A 89 2.40 -7.80 -13.24
CA ALA A 89 1.71 -7.24 -14.39
C ALA A 89 2.28 -7.73 -15.73
N GLN A 90 3.62 -7.81 -15.85
CA GLN A 90 4.28 -8.35 -17.03
C GLN A 90 3.97 -9.84 -17.25
N ALA A 91 3.94 -10.64 -16.19
CA ALA A 91 3.55 -12.05 -16.27
C ALA A 91 2.09 -12.22 -16.72
N PHE A 92 1.18 -11.39 -16.18
CA PHE A 92 -0.21 -11.34 -16.62
C PHE A 92 -0.36 -10.97 -18.09
N ALA A 93 0.33 -9.93 -18.56
CA ALA A 93 0.29 -9.51 -19.95
C ALA A 93 0.74 -10.65 -20.89
N LYS A 94 1.87 -11.29 -20.59
CA LYS A 94 2.36 -12.45 -21.34
C LYS A 94 1.33 -13.59 -21.37
N TYR A 95 0.72 -13.91 -20.23
CA TYR A 95 -0.29 -14.96 -20.16
C TYR A 95 -1.52 -14.66 -21.03
N VAL A 96 -2.04 -13.43 -20.96
CA VAL A 96 -3.19 -12.98 -21.75
C VAL A 96 -2.90 -13.01 -23.24
N THR A 97 -1.71 -12.57 -23.67
CA THR A 97 -1.28 -12.61 -25.08
C THR A 97 -1.10 -14.04 -25.58
N GLN A 98 -0.46 -14.91 -24.80
CA GLN A 98 -0.20 -16.30 -25.21
C GLN A 98 -1.48 -17.14 -25.33
N HIS A 99 -2.49 -16.86 -24.50
CA HIS A 99 -3.75 -17.61 -24.48
C HIS A 99 -4.87 -16.93 -25.29
N ASP A 100 -4.54 -15.88 -26.05
CA ASP A 100 -5.46 -15.18 -26.97
C ASP A 100 -6.81 -14.82 -26.31
N ILE A 101 -6.79 -14.49 -25.02
CA ILE A 101 -8.03 -14.26 -24.22
C ILE A 101 -8.84 -13.09 -24.82
N GLY A 102 -8.17 -12.16 -25.51
CA GLY A 102 -8.82 -11.08 -26.27
C GLY A 102 -9.68 -11.55 -27.45
N LYS A 103 -9.32 -12.64 -28.14
CA LYS A 103 -10.13 -13.20 -29.25
C LYS A 103 -11.38 -13.95 -28.75
N ILE A 104 -11.30 -14.53 -27.55
CA ILE A 104 -12.41 -15.23 -26.90
C ILE A 104 -13.57 -14.26 -26.59
N SER A 105 -13.29 -12.95 -26.47
CA SER A 105 -14.27 -11.87 -26.28
C SER A 105 -15.31 -11.72 -27.41
N GLN A 106 -15.10 -12.34 -28.58
CA GLN A 106 -16.04 -12.25 -29.71
C GLN A 106 -17.09 -13.38 -29.72
N LEU A 107 -17.02 -14.34 -28.79
CA LEU A 107 -17.97 -15.45 -28.70
C LEU A 107 -19.18 -15.06 -27.83
N PRO A 108 -20.40 -15.49 -28.17
CA PRO A 108 -21.58 -15.21 -27.34
C PRO A 108 -21.41 -15.82 -25.94
N PHE A 109 -21.70 -15.01 -24.92
CA PHE A 109 -21.65 -15.37 -23.50
C PHE A 109 -22.74 -16.43 -23.22
N PRO A 110 -22.41 -17.67 -22.78
CA PRO A 110 -22.76 -17.99 -21.38
C PRO A 110 -21.82 -18.99 -20.63
N GLN A 111 -20.98 -19.79 -21.31
CA GLN A 111 -20.15 -20.83 -20.65
C GLN A 111 -18.70 -20.91 -21.14
N SER A 112 -18.42 -20.52 -22.39
CA SER A 112 -17.09 -20.55 -22.99
C SER A 112 -16.09 -19.61 -22.30
N HIS A 113 -16.58 -18.55 -21.64
CA HIS A 113 -15.78 -17.52 -20.96
C HIS A 113 -15.41 -17.89 -19.51
N VAL A 114 -16.18 -18.77 -18.86
CA VAL A 114 -16.00 -19.06 -17.43
C VAL A 114 -14.71 -19.85 -17.18
N ARG A 115 -14.40 -20.81 -18.05
CA ARG A 115 -13.20 -21.65 -17.95
C ARG A 115 -11.89 -20.85 -18.12
N PRO A 116 -11.72 -20.00 -19.15
CA PRO A 116 -10.53 -19.15 -19.27
C PRO A 116 -10.43 -18.12 -18.15
N LEU A 117 -11.55 -17.55 -17.69
CA LEU A 117 -11.55 -16.61 -16.57
C LEU A 117 -11.09 -17.28 -15.26
N LYS A 118 -11.56 -18.51 -14.98
CA LYS A 118 -11.13 -19.30 -13.81
C LYS A 118 -9.63 -19.62 -13.89
N LYS A 119 -9.12 -19.97 -15.08
CA LYS A 119 -7.68 -20.22 -15.29
C LYS A 119 -6.87 -18.94 -15.07
N LEU A 120 -7.30 -17.81 -15.63
CA LEU A 120 -6.66 -16.51 -15.44
C LEU A 120 -6.65 -16.10 -13.95
N ALA A 121 -7.77 -16.28 -13.25
CA ALA A 121 -7.85 -16.03 -11.81
C ALA A 121 -6.89 -16.91 -11.03
N SER A 122 -6.83 -18.22 -11.32
CA SER A 122 -5.91 -19.14 -10.65
C SER A 122 -4.44 -18.83 -10.91
N PHE A 123 -4.09 -18.48 -12.16
CA PHE A 123 -2.75 -18.04 -12.53
C PHE A 123 -2.37 -16.76 -11.78
N GLY A 124 -3.31 -15.83 -11.70
CA GLY A 124 -3.17 -14.58 -10.96
C GLY A 124 -2.84 -14.80 -9.50
N THR A 125 -3.62 -15.65 -8.82
CA THR A 125 -3.41 -15.98 -7.40
C THR A 125 -2.04 -16.60 -7.15
N ILE A 126 -1.63 -17.58 -7.97
CA ILE A 126 -0.34 -18.25 -7.80
C ILE A 126 0.82 -17.28 -8.06
N THR A 127 0.70 -16.45 -9.09
CA THR A 127 1.75 -15.50 -9.48
C THR A 127 1.93 -14.40 -8.43
N SER A 128 0.82 -13.82 -7.95
CA SER A 128 0.88 -12.78 -6.91
C SER A 128 1.47 -13.30 -5.61
N MET A 129 1.09 -14.51 -5.17
CA MET A 129 1.66 -15.13 -3.97
C MET A 129 3.18 -15.31 -4.10
N ARG A 130 3.67 -15.80 -5.25
CA ARG A 130 5.11 -15.99 -5.47
C ARG A 130 5.90 -14.68 -5.43
N MET A 131 5.35 -13.61 -6.00
CA MET A 131 6.05 -12.32 -6.07
C MET A 131 5.99 -11.53 -4.76
N THR A 132 5.05 -11.83 -3.87
CA THR A 132 4.94 -11.21 -2.54
C THR A 132 6.02 -11.70 -1.56
N ILE A 133 6.70 -12.80 -1.86
CA ILE A 133 7.75 -13.35 -0.97
C ILE A 133 8.90 -12.35 -0.77
N SER A 134 9.32 -11.64 -1.82
CA SER A 134 10.40 -10.65 -1.75
C SER A 134 10.13 -9.52 -0.74
N PRO A 135 9.01 -8.77 -0.83
CA PRO A 135 8.71 -7.72 0.14
C PRO A 135 8.48 -8.25 1.56
N ILE A 136 7.94 -9.47 1.73
CA ILE A 136 7.80 -10.10 3.06
C ILE A 136 9.16 -10.30 3.73
N ILE A 137 10.14 -10.86 3.00
CA ILE A 137 11.49 -11.08 3.52
C ILE A 137 12.12 -9.74 3.92
N ASN A 138 11.99 -8.71 3.09
CA ASN A 138 12.51 -7.38 3.41
C ASN A 138 11.88 -6.82 4.69
N SER A 139 10.56 -6.94 4.85
CA SER A 139 9.86 -6.46 6.05
C SER A 139 10.32 -7.14 7.33
N LEU A 140 10.69 -8.42 7.28
CA LEU A 140 11.15 -9.17 8.45
C LEU A 140 12.64 -8.93 8.74
N ALA A 141 13.46 -8.86 7.69
CA ALA A 141 14.91 -8.68 7.81
C ALA A 141 15.29 -7.28 8.32
N CYS A 142 14.61 -6.22 7.87
CA CYS A 142 14.93 -4.83 8.25
C CYS A 142 15.00 -4.60 9.78
N PRO A 143 13.98 -4.95 10.58
CA PRO A 143 14.04 -4.77 12.04
C PRO A 143 15.08 -5.66 12.72
N MET A 144 15.31 -6.88 12.22
CA MET A 144 16.33 -7.79 12.76
C MET A 144 17.76 -7.23 12.56
N ILE A 145 18.06 -6.78 11.35
CA ILE A 145 19.35 -6.17 11.00
C ILE A 145 19.53 -4.87 11.79
N GLY A 146 18.52 -4.00 11.81
CA GLY A 146 18.56 -2.75 12.57
C GLY A 146 18.80 -2.96 14.07
N GLY A 147 18.15 -3.96 14.66
CA GLY A 147 18.33 -4.32 16.08
C GLY A 147 19.74 -4.82 16.39
N PHE A 148 20.33 -5.63 15.50
CA PHE A 148 21.68 -6.17 15.69
C PHE A 148 22.77 -5.09 15.60
N PHE A 149 22.66 -4.16 14.63
CA PHE A 149 23.71 -3.15 14.40
C PHE A 149 23.56 -1.87 15.22
N LEU A 150 22.33 -1.39 15.44
CA LEU A 150 22.08 -0.11 16.10
C LEU A 150 21.70 -0.25 17.58
N GLY A 151 21.48 -1.49 18.04
CA GLY A 151 20.98 -1.79 19.38
C GLY A 151 19.55 -1.32 19.61
N VAL A 152 19.07 -1.50 20.85
CA VAL A 152 17.68 -1.23 21.23
C VAL A 152 17.28 0.24 20.99
N LYS A 153 18.16 1.18 21.36
CA LYS A 153 17.90 2.62 21.19
C LYS A 153 17.78 2.98 19.70
N GLY A 154 18.70 2.54 18.85
CA GLY A 154 18.64 2.85 17.42
C GLY A 154 17.46 2.17 16.71
N LEU A 155 17.10 0.95 17.12
CA LEU A 155 15.91 0.24 16.61
C LEU A 155 14.60 1.01 16.91
N LEU A 156 14.45 1.57 18.11
CA LEU A 156 13.28 2.37 18.48
C LEU A 156 13.13 3.61 17.59
N PHE A 157 14.23 4.33 17.34
CA PHE A 157 14.22 5.50 16.45
C PHE A 157 14.02 5.11 14.98
N MET A 158 14.52 3.96 14.55
CA MET A 158 14.24 3.41 13.22
C MET A 158 12.77 3.09 13.02
N LEU A 159 12.13 2.43 13.99
CA LEU A 159 10.70 2.14 13.96
C LEU A 159 9.89 3.44 13.96
N SER A 160 10.24 4.42 14.80
CA SER A 160 9.57 5.73 14.86
C SER A 160 9.65 6.47 13.52
N GLY A 161 10.84 6.60 12.93
CA GLY A 161 11.03 7.24 11.63
C GLY A 161 10.27 6.52 10.50
N SER A 162 10.30 5.19 10.51
CA SER A 162 9.55 4.38 9.54
C SER A 162 8.03 4.57 9.68
N ASN A 163 7.49 4.64 10.90
CA ASN A 163 6.05 4.70 11.14
C ASN A 163 5.45 6.03 10.65
N VAL A 164 6.14 7.15 10.91
CA VAL A 164 5.72 8.47 10.41
C VAL A 164 5.74 8.49 8.89
N LEU A 165 6.82 8.01 8.27
CA LEU A 165 6.90 7.96 6.81
C LEU A 165 5.87 7.02 6.19
N VAL A 166 5.62 5.85 6.79
CA VAL A 166 4.61 4.89 6.31
C VAL A 166 3.24 5.55 6.27
N LEU A 167 2.83 6.31 7.29
CA LEU A 167 1.55 7.03 7.28
C LEU A 167 1.49 8.02 6.11
N CYS A 168 2.49 8.91 6.00
CA CYS A 168 2.53 9.92 4.95
C CYS A 168 2.54 9.31 3.55
N LEU A 169 3.39 8.30 3.33
CA LEU A 169 3.52 7.62 2.04
C LEU A 169 2.27 6.81 1.70
N SER A 170 1.64 6.15 2.68
CA SER A 170 0.41 5.38 2.45
C SER A 170 -0.74 6.29 2.02
N ILE A 171 -0.95 7.40 2.71
CA ILE A 171 -1.98 8.38 2.34
C ILE A 171 -1.71 8.93 0.95
N PHE A 172 -0.46 9.29 0.65
CA PHE A 172 -0.07 9.77 -0.67
C PHE A 172 -0.41 8.74 -1.77
N LEU A 173 0.02 7.49 -1.62
CA LEU A 173 -0.21 6.42 -2.60
C LEU A 173 -1.71 6.11 -2.80
N ILE A 174 -2.49 6.08 -1.71
CA ILE A 174 -3.93 5.84 -1.75
C ILE A 174 -4.64 6.99 -2.49
N ASN A 175 -4.30 8.25 -2.17
CA ASN A 175 -4.91 9.42 -2.80
C ASN A 175 -4.55 9.48 -4.29
N SER A 176 -3.26 9.41 -4.64
CA SER A 176 -2.80 9.48 -6.02
C SER A 176 -3.35 8.34 -6.88
N GLY A 177 -3.35 7.11 -6.35
CA GLY A 177 -3.89 5.95 -7.07
C GLY A 177 -5.39 6.09 -7.36
N GLN A 178 -6.17 6.56 -6.40
CA GLN A 178 -7.61 6.75 -6.57
C GLN A 178 -7.93 7.92 -7.49
N SER A 179 -7.19 9.02 -7.43
CA SER A 179 -7.32 10.13 -8.39
C SER A 179 -7.12 9.66 -9.83
N TRP A 180 -6.14 8.78 -10.08
CA TRP A 180 -5.90 8.22 -11.41
C TRP A 180 -7.07 7.35 -11.91
N VAL A 181 -7.61 6.48 -11.04
CA VAL A 181 -8.77 5.65 -11.38
C VAL A 181 -10.00 6.50 -11.64
N ALA A 182 -10.25 7.53 -10.82
CA ALA A 182 -11.35 8.47 -10.99
C ALA A 182 -11.22 9.25 -12.31
N ALA A 183 -10.04 9.77 -12.64
CA ALA A 183 -9.77 10.45 -13.89
C ALA A 183 -10.01 9.53 -15.10
N ARG A 184 -9.54 8.28 -15.04
CA ARG A 184 -9.79 7.29 -16.10
C ARG A 184 -11.28 7.01 -16.28
N LYS A 185 -12.02 6.84 -15.18
CA LYS A 185 -13.48 6.64 -15.21
C LYS A 185 -14.21 7.86 -15.75
N PHE A 186 -13.75 9.07 -15.43
CA PHE A 186 -14.30 10.31 -15.94
C PHE A 186 -14.29 10.36 -17.48
N VAL A 187 -13.17 9.97 -18.09
CA VAL A 187 -13.04 9.83 -19.55
C VAL A 187 -13.90 8.67 -20.08
N LEU A 188 -13.78 7.47 -19.50
CA LEU A 188 -14.53 6.27 -19.94
C LEU A 188 -16.06 6.44 -19.88
N PHE A 189 -16.57 7.26 -18.96
CA PHE A 189 -18.00 7.53 -18.83
C PHE A 189 -18.48 8.65 -19.76
N GLY A 190 -17.58 9.24 -20.54
CA GLY A 190 -17.89 10.33 -21.47
C GLY A 190 -18.28 11.62 -20.77
N LEU A 191 -17.76 11.84 -19.56
CA LEU A 191 -17.99 13.08 -18.79
C LEU A 191 -17.04 14.20 -19.22
N LEU A 192 -15.89 13.84 -19.82
CA LEU A 192 -14.98 14.80 -20.43
C LEU A 192 -15.59 15.33 -21.74
N ARG A 193 -15.77 16.65 -21.82
CA ARG A 193 -16.36 17.33 -22.99
C ARG A 193 -15.43 18.42 -23.51
N ASP A 194 -15.43 18.62 -24.82
CA ASP A 194 -14.79 19.77 -25.46
C ASP A 194 -15.61 21.05 -25.21
N LYS A 195 -15.06 22.20 -25.60
CA LYS A 195 -15.72 23.51 -25.58
C LYS A 195 -17.06 23.51 -26.30
N ASP A 196 -17.20 22.67 -27.32
CA ASP A 196 -18.43 22.50 -28.11
C ASP A 196 -19.40 21.48 -27.50
N GLY A 197 -19.09 20.91 -26.33
CA GLY A 197 -19.95 19.96 -25.61
C GLY A 197 -19.86 18.51 -26.11
N ASN A 198 -19.01 18.23 -27.10
CA ASN A 198 -18.76 16.88 -27.63
C ASN A 198 -17.93 16.05 -26.66
N VAL A 199 -18.23 14.75 -26.53
CA VAL A 199 -17.47 13.83 -25.67
C VAL A 199 -16.09 13.56 -26.28
N ILE A 200 -15.04 13.67 -25.46
CA ILE A 200 -13.64 13.39 -25.83
C ILE A 200 -13.24 11.99 -25.35
#